data_AF-A0A2N5ZI84-F1
#
_entry.id   AF-A0A2N5ZI84-F1
#
_cell.length_a   1.000
_cell.length_b   1.000
_cell.length_c   1.000
_cell.angle_alpha   90.00
_cell.angle_beta   90.00
_cell.angle_gamma   90.00
#
_symmetry.space_group_name_H-M   'P 1'
#
loop_
_entity.id
_entity.type
_entity.pdbx_description
1 polymer ?
#
loop_
_entity_poly.entity_id
_entity_poly.type
_entity_poly.pdbx_seq_one_letter_code
_entity_poly.pdbx_strand_id
1 'polypeptide(L)'
;MKRILISLMLIIALTTLVYSSEFYLISNVKQNKEISLYNSPQNGRELAVLGAGDIFEIVQKDEDGNRLVLDIDGNAGWISNDIFEKTSLVNISDRGLQRYYSDSVRNEERSDFDISKAEASPLIITVSLKGLTLHAKCALEGFYKVYPVGVGVKDKYGKSITPTSSSQNKEFFMTCTDRDNGWYYMKRRWSPQYFGGFPFIRLNVVNRKNQHTYGFHGPITKNKLGNWYLQRGYVSHGCMRMRGEDCQELYEMAHKYAGARVYIIEDYEYDEDGNIVDCDYPRW
;
A
#
# COMPACT_ATOMS: atom_id res chain seq x y z
N MET A 1 -39.24 47.54 -3.80
CA MET A 1 -39.45 46.17 -3.26
C MET A 1 -38.78 45.06 -4.07
N LYS A 2 -38.92 44.98 -5.41
CA LYS A 2 -38.31 43.89 -6.22
C LYS A 2 -36.76 43.77 -6.15
N ARG A 3 -36.03 44.86 -5.93
CA ARG A 3 -34.54 44.83 -5.85
C ARG A 3 -34.00 44.30 -4.51
N ILE A 4 -34.76 44.37 -3.43
CA ILE A 4 -34.35 43.87 -2.11
C ILE A 4 -34.52 42.34 -2.03
N LEU A 5 -35.53 41.78 -2.72
CA LEU A 5 -35.72 40.33 -2.79
C LEU A 5 -34.60 39.60 -3.54
N ILE A 6 -34.04 40.21 -4.60
CA ILE A 6 -32.98 39.58 -5.40
C ILE A 6 -31.66 39.51 -4.61
N SER A 7 -31.33 40.54 -3.81
CA SER A 7 -30.14 40.50 -2.94
C SER A 7 -30.28 39.50 -1.79
N LEU A 8 -31.48 39.32 -1.22
CA LEU A 8 -31.70 38.35 -0.15
C LEU A 8 -31.63 36.90 -0.66
N MET A 9 -32.14 36.61 -1.87
CA MET A 9 -32.02 35.28 -2.46
C MET A 9 -30.59 34.97 -2.92
N LEU A 10 -29.81 35.96 -3.35
CA LEU A 10 -28.39 35.76 -3.69
C LEU A 10 -27.54 35.46 -2.44
N ILE A 11 -27.86 36.10 -1.30
CA ILE A 11 -27.19 35.83 -0.02
C ILE A 11 -27.58 34.43 0.50
N ILE A 12 -28.84 34.02 0.37
CA ILE A 12 -29.28 32.66 0.75
C ILE A 12 -28.67 31.59 -0.17
N ALA A 13 -28.53 31.87 -1.47
CA ALA A 13 -27.86 30.99 -2.43
C ALA A 13 -26.34 30.90 -2.18
N LEU A 14 -25.68 32.00 -1.79
CA LEU A 14 -24.26 31.98 -1.40
C LEU A 14 -24.05 31.29 -0.05
N THR A 15 -24.94 31.45 0.94
CA THR A 15 -24.80 30.72 2.22
C THR A 15 -25.13 29.23 2.07
N THR A 16 -25.99 28.83 1.14
CA THR A 16 -26.17 27.40 0.81
C THR A 16 -25.03 26.82 -0.03
N LEU A 17 -24.35 27.62 -0.87
CA LEU A 17 -23.14 27.16 -1.59
C LEU A 17 -21.89 27.08 -0.70
N VAL A 18 -21.77 27.91 0.34
CA VAL A 18 -20.63 27.87 1.27
C VAL A 18 -20.78 26.75 2.31
N TYR A 19 -22.00 26.27 2.57
CA TYR A 19 -22.24 25.11 3.45
C TYR A 19 -22.34 23.76 2.73
N SER A 20 -22.13 23.70 1.42
CA SER A 20 -22.04 22.45 0.67
C SER A 20 -20.60 21.97 0.43
N SER A 21 -19.66 22.33 1.31
CA SER A 21 -18.42 21.56 1.43
C SER A 21 -18.81 20.16 1.89
N GLU A 22 -18.64 19.18 1.02
CA GLU A 22 -19.01 17.79 1.23
C GLU A 22 -18.50 17.28 2.58
N PHE A 23 -19.39 17.23 3.57
CA PHE A 23 -19.18 16.45 4.77
C PHE A 23 -19.27 14.98 4.36
N TYR A 24 -18.11 14.35 4.14
CA TYR A 24 -18.04 12.90 4.09
C TYR A 24 -18.33 12.37 5.50
N LEU A 25 -19.59 12.04 5.75
CA LEU A 25 -19.92 11.14 6.85
C LEU A 25 -19.25 9.80 6.51
N ILE A 26 -18.20 9.43 7.22
CA ILE A 26 -17.58 8.10 7.11
C ILE A 26 -18.55 7.10 7.76
N SER A 27 -19.66 6.78 7.09
CA SER A 27 -20.72 5.91 7.61
C SER A 27 -20.40 4.41 7.49
N ASN A 28 -19.14 4.05 7.20
CA ASN A 28 -18.72 2.67 6.92
C ASN A 28 -17.72 2.09 7.92
N VAL A 29 -17.52 2.72 9.08
CA VAL A 29 -16.91 2.01 10.21
C VAL A 29 -17.98 1.05 10.75
N LYS A 30 -17.95 -0.21 10.28
CA LYS A 30 -18.79 -1.28 10.82
C LYS A 30 -18.66 -1.29 12.36
N GLN A 31 -19.81 -1.38 13.03
CA GLN A 31 -19.95 -1.42 14.49
C GLN A 31 -18.93 -2.41 15.11
N ASN A 32 -18.33 -2.00 16.23
CA ASN A 32 -17.39 -2.74 17.09
C ASN A 32 -15.90 -2.72 16.67
N LYS A 33 -15.36 -1.55 16.30
CA LYS A 33 -13.89 -1.37 16.30
C LYS A 33 -13.48 -0.44 17.44
N GLU A 34 -12.57 -0.92 18.29
CA GLU A 34 -11.99 -0.15 19.38
C GLU A 34 -11.11 0.97 18.81
N ILE A 35 -11.30 2.20 19.30
CA ILE A 35 -10.40 3.32 19.03
C ILE A 35 -9.52 3.50 20.24
N SER A 36 -8.21 3.45 20.00
CA SER A 36 -7.23 3.81 21.02
C SER A 36 -6.71 5.23 20.74
N LEU A 37 -6.72 6.08 21.76
CA LEU A 37 -6.21 7.44 21.71
C LEU A 37 -4.81 7.51 22.31
N TYR A 38 -3.89 8.21 21.64
CA TYR A 38 -2.49 8.31 22.04
C TYR A 38 -2.00 9.74 22.04
N ASN A 39 -1.09 10.06 22.96
CA ASN A 39 -0.32 11.30 22.94
C ASN A 39 1.07 11.02 22.37
N SER A 40 1.43 11.68 21.27
CA SER A 40 2.77 11.60 20.70
C SER A 40 3.76 12.36 21.59
N PRO A 41 4.76 11.68 22.17
CA PRO A 41 5.74 12.31 23.06
C PRO A 41 6.66 13.33 22.35
N GLN A 42 6.80 13.23 21.03
CA GLN A 42 7.79 13.98 20.27
C GLN A 42 7.32 15.37 19.87
N ASN A 43 6.01 15.57 19.71
CA ASN A 43 5.43 16.82 19.22
C ASN A 43 4.13 17.22 19.94
N GLY A 44 3.71 16.47 20.96
CA GLY A 44 2.49 16.75 21.72
C GLY A 44 1.20 16.55 20.93
N ARG A 45 1.25 15.91 19.74
CA ARG A 45 0.06 15.65 18.94
C ARG A 45 -0.73 14.47 19.50
N GLU A 46 -2.04 14.58 19.44
CA GLU A 46 -2.95 13.49 19.76
C GLU A 46 -3.22 12.66 18.50
N LEU A 47 -3.17 11.34 18.64
CA LEU A 47 -3.36 10.38 17.56
C LEU A 47 -4.52 9.45 17.89
N ALA A 48 -5.35 9.13 16.91
CA ALA A 48 -6.34 8.06 16.99
C ALA A 48 -5.85 6.86 16.18
N VAL A 49 -5.91 5.66 16.76
CA VAL A 49 -5.69 4.41 16.02
C VAL A 49 -7.02 3.70 15.86
N LEU A 50 -7.40 3.42 14.61
CA LEU A 50 -8.64 2.75 14.26
C LEU A 50 -8.36 1.30 13.86
N GLY A 51 -8.92 0.32 14.57
CA GLY A 51 -8.93 -1.09 14.15
C GLY A 51 -7.55 -1.67 13.85
N ALA A 52 -7.29 -2.01 12.57
CA ALA A 52 -6.12 -2.76 12.09
C ALA A 52 -4.79 -1.96 12.06
N GLY A 53 -4.70 -0.86 12.81
CA GLY A 53 -3.47 -0.09 12.97
C GLY A 53 -3.33 1.15 12.09
N ASP A 54 -4.41 1.63 11.47
CA ASP A 54 -4.41 2.93 10.79
C ASP A 54 -4.31 4.05 11.85
N ILE A 55 -3.37 4.98 11.65
CA ILE A 55 -3.08 6.07 12.59
C ILE A 55 -3.51 7.39 11.96
N PHE A 56 -4.31 8.16 12.69
CA PHE A 56 -4.82 9.46 12.28
C PHE A 56 -4.42 10.52 13.28
N GLU A 57 -4.14 11.73 12.79
CA GLU A 57 -3.92 12.90 13.65
C GLU A 57 -5.26 13.46 14.09
N ILE A 58 -5.41 13.67 15.40
CA ILE A 58 -6.55 14.39 15.96
C ILE A 58 -6.19 15.88 15.89
N VAL A 59 -6.81 16.59 14.95
CA VAL A 59 -6.52 18.01 14.71
C VAL A 59 -7.44 18.94 15.48
N GLN A 60 -8.59 18.45 15.94
CA GLN A 60 -9.51 19.21 16.78
C GLN A 60 -10.37 18.25 17.62
N LYS A 61 -10.81 18.74 18.79
CA LYS A 61 -11.84 18.14 19.63
C LYS A 61 -12.97 19.14 19.83
N ASP A 62 -14.20 18.66 20.00
CA ASP A 62 -15.26 19.51 20.51
C ASP A 62 -15.06 19.80 22.02
N GLU A 63 -15.88 20.71 22.56
CA GLU A 63 -15.72 21.20 23.94
C GLU A 63 -15.82 20.08 24.99
N ASP A 64 -16.62 19.05 24.69
CA ASP A 64 -16.85 17.91 25.58
C ASP A 64 -15.90 16.73 25.32
N GLY A 65 -15.05 16.80 24.28
CA GLY A 65 -14.15 15.73 23.85
C GLY A 65 -14.87 14.51 23.25
N ASN A 66 -16.16 14.64 22.93
CA ASN A 66 -17.01 13.59 22.36
C ASN A 66 -16.97 13.54 20.85
N ARG A 67 -16.40 14.55 20.19
CA ARG A 67 -16.18 14.52 18.75
C ARG A 67 -14.73 14.83 18.46
N LEU A 68 -14.14 13.99 17.62
CA LEU A 68 -12.77 14.14 17.16
C LEU A 68 -12.82 14.56 15.69
N VAL A 69 -12.00 15.54 15.33
CA VAL A 69 -11.66 15.79 13.93
C VAL A 69 -10.41 15.01 13.62
N LEU A 70 -10.53 14.01 12.76
CA LEU A 70 -9.38 13.30 12.23
C LEU A 70 -8.97 13.95 10.92
N ASP A 71 -7.69 14.29 10.79
CA ASP A 71 -7.11 14.65 9.50
C ASP A 71 -6.66 13.38 8.77
N ILE A 72 -7.29 13.14 7.62
CA ILE A 72 -6.95 12.07 6.70
C ILE A 72 -6.38 12.72 5.43
N ASP A 73 -5.05 12.79 5.36
CA ASP A 73 -4.31 13.28 4.19
C ASP A 73 -4.70 14.70 3.74
N GLY A 74 -4.90 15.62 4.70
CA GLY A 74 -5.27 17.02 4.46
C GLY A 74 -6.78 17.26 4.36
N ASN A 75 -7.59 16.22 4.57
CA ASN A 75 -9.04 16.31 4.62
C ASN A 75 -9.51 15.99 6.04
N ALA A 76 -9.95 17.02 6.75
CA ALA A 76 -10.39 16.93 8.13
C ALA A 76 -11.90 16.60 8.20
N GLY A 77 -12.27 15.58 8.99
CA GLY A 77 -13.67 15.16 9.16
C GLY A 77 -14.02 14.86 10.62
N TRP A 78 -15.26 15.17 11.02
CA TRP A 78 -15.76 14.90 12.37
C TRP A 78 -16.20 13.45 12.54
N ILE A 79 -15.86 12.84 13.68
CA ILE A 79 -16.31 11.52 14.12
C ILE A 79 -16.91 11.64 15.52
N SER A 80 -18.10 11.05 15.76
CA SER A 80 -18.80 11.10 17.05
C SER A 80 -18.47 9.93 17.96
N ASN A 81 -18.39 10.17 19.27
CA ASN A 81 -18.13 9.17 20.31
C ASN A 81 -19.22 8.10 20.41
N ASP A 82 -20.43 8.39 19.92
CA ASP A 82 -21.60 7.50 20.03
C ASP A 82 -21.42 6.17 19.27
N ILE A 83 -20.30 6.02 18.54
CA ILE A 83 -19.90 4.82 17.82
C ILE A 83 -18.97 3.92 18.68
N PHE A 84 -18.52 4.36 19.86
CA PHE A 84 -17.48 3.69 20.66
C PHE A 84 -17.97 3.33 22.06
N GLU A 85 -17.94 2.04 22.41
CA GLU A 85 -18.35 1.58 23.75
C GLU A 85 -17.22 1.63 24.81
N LYS A 86 -15.98 1.96 24.43
CA LYS A 86 -14.88 2.01 25.40
C LYS A 86 -13.65 2.73 24.84
N THR A 87 -13.35 3.92 25.37
CA THR A 87 -12.01 4.52 25.26
C THR A 87 -11.22 4.21 26.51
N SER A 88 -10.14 3.44 26.38
CA SER A 88 -9.11 3.36 27.40
C SER A 88 -7.95 4.26 26.98
N LEU A 89 -7.64 5.29 27.78
CA LEU A 89 -6.45 6.11 27.59
C LEU A 89 -5.24 5.26 28.00
N VAL A 90 -4.45 4.82 27.03
CA VAL A 90 -3.23 4.06 27.30
C VAL A 90 -2.02 4.97 27.12
N ASN A 91 -1.39 5.34 28.23
CA ASN A 91 -0.09 6.02 28.19
C ASN A 91 0.99 5.00 27.81
N ILE A 92 1.34 4.93 26.53
CA ILE A 92 2.39 4.05 26.03
C ILE A 92 3.58 4.91 25.61
N SER A 93 4.77 4.63 26.14
CA SER A 93 6.01 5.21 25.61
C SER A 93 6.20 4.86 24.12
N ASP A 94 6.95 5.67 23.35
CA ASP A 94 7.25 5.38 21.93
C ASP A 94 7.75 3.94 21.69
N ARG A 95 8.50 3.37 22.64
CA ARG A 95 8.97 1.97 22.59
C ARG A 95 7.87 0.95 22.83
N GLY A 96 6.88 1.27 23.65
CA GLY A 96 5.73 0.40 23.88
C GLY A 96 4.75 0.41 22.71
N LEU A 97 4.62 1.53 22.00
CA LEU A 97 3.78 1.65 20.79
C LEU A 97 4.31 0.77 19.66
N GLN A 98 5.62 0.77 19.43
CA GLN A 98 6.27 -0.16 18.49
C GLN A 98 6.12 -1.63 18.89
N ARG A 99 6.13 -1.94 20.19
CA ARG A 99 6.05 -3.32 20.71
C ARG A 99 4.62 -3.87 20.69
N TYR A 100 3.63 -3.07 21.05
CA TYR A 100 2.21 -3.42 20.93
C TYR A 100 1.83 -3.66 19.46
N TYR A 101 2.33 -2.82 18.55
CA TYR A 101 2.19 -3.01 17.11
C TYR A 101 2.87 -4.31 16.65
N SER A 102 4.10 -4.61 17.12
CA SER A 102 4.76 -5.83 16.71
C SER A 102 4.05 -7.10 17.19
N ASP A 103 3.42 -7.07 18.37
CA ASP A 103 2.87 -8.27 19.00
C ASP A 103 1.41 -8.55 18.57
N SER A 104 0.60 -7.51 18.29
CA SER A 104 -0.77 -7.66 17.73
C SER A 104 -0.74 -8.10 16.26
N VAL A 105 0.06 -7.44 15.44
CA VAL A 105 0.26 -7.79 14.02
C VAL A 105 0.83 -9.21 13.87
N ARG A 106 1.76 -9.65 14.74
CA ARG A 106 2.34 -11.00 14.69
C ARG A 106 1.34 -12.14 14.92
N ASN A 107 0.26 -11.91 15.66
CA ASN A 107 -0.70 -12.96 16.02
C ASN A 107 -1.81 -13.12 14.97
N GLU A 108 -2.19 -12.06 14.26
CA GLU A 108 -3.10 -12.15 13.10
C GLU A 108 -2.35 -12.56 11.81
N GLU A 109 -1.08 -12.16 11.62
CA GLU A 109 -0.29 -12.45 10.40
C GLU A 109 0.04 -13.94 10.18
N ARG A 110 -0.15 -14.83 11.17
CA ARG A 110 0.11 -16.26 11.02
C ARG A 110 -1.08 -17.08 10.52
N SER A 111 -2.32 -16.59 10.62
CA SER A 111 -3.52 -17.36 10.23
C SER A 111 -3.95 -17.17 8.77
N ASP A 112 -3.46 -16.14 8.09
CA ASP A 112 -4.06 -15.70 6.82
C ASP A 112 -3.36 -16.24 5.56
N PHE A 113 -2.26 -16.96 5.74
CA PHE A 113 -1.51 -17.57 4.65
C PHE A 113 -2.01 -18.98 4.34
N ASP A 114 -3.16 -19.03 3.68
CA ASP A 114 -3.70 -20.26 3.13
C ASP A 114 -2.93 -20.63 1.86
N ILE A 115 -1.86 -21.42 2.01
CA ILE A 115 -1.02 -21.93 0.91
C ILE A 115 -1.87 -22.64 -0.16
N SER A 116 -2.98 -23.27 0.23
CA SER A 116 -3.86 -23.96 -0.71
C SER A 116 -4.50 -23.00 -1.72
N LYS A 117 -4.78 -21.75 -1.33
CA LYS A 117 -5.29 -20.72 -2.25
C LYS A 117 -4.25 -20.29 -3.28
N ALA A 118 -2.97 -20.36 -2.94
CA ALA A 118 -1.91 -19.96 -3.84
C ALA A 118 -1.56 -21.03 -4.88
N GLU A 119 -1.64 -22.30 -4.50
CA GLU A 119 -1.57 -23.41 -5.48
C GLU A 119 -2.67 -23.30 -6.53
N ALA A 120 -3.83 -22.74 -6.16
CA ALA A 120 -4.95 -22.52 -7.06
C ALA A 120 -4.84 -21.25 -7.93
N SER A 121 -3.93 -20.32 -7.63
CA SER A 121 -3.86 -19.07 -8.40
C SER A 121 -3.33 -19.31 -9.82
N PRO A 122 -4.09 -18.92 -10.87
CA PRO A 122 -3.67 -19.09 -12.26
C PRO A 122 -2.62 -18.06 -12.68
N LEU A 123 -2.37 -17.03 -11.87
CA LEU A 123 -1.37 -15.99 -12.13
C LEU A 123 -0.02 -16.42 -11.56
N ILE A 124 0.97 -16.51 -12.46
CA ILE A 124 2.37 -16.78 -12.13
C ILE A 124 3.19 -15.57 -12.52
N ILE A 125 4.06 -15.13 -11.62
CA ILE A 125 4.97 -14.01 -11.82
C ILE A 125 6.40 -14.52 -11.64
N THR A 126 7.25 -14.33 -12.63
CA THR A 126 8.69 -14.57 -12.55
C THR A 126 9.44 -13.25 -12.61
N VAL A 127 10.38 -13.02 -11.71
CA VAL A 127 11.25 -11.85 -11.71
C VAL A 127 12.68 -12.32 -11.90
N SER A 128 13.29 -11.93 -13.02
CA SER A 128 14.72 -12.16 -13.28
C SER A 128 15.52 -10.94 -12.84
N LEU A 129 16.37 -11.10 -11.83
CA LEU A 129 17.18 -9.99 -11.32
C LEU A 129 18.26 -9.57 -12.33
N LYS A 130 18.91 -10.52 -13.01
CA LYS A 130 19.90 -10.25 -14.06
C LYS A 130 19.26 -9.80 -15.38
N GLY A 131 18.09 -10.33 -15.70
CA GLY A 131 17.27 -9.90 -16.84
C GLY A 131 16.66 -8.53 -16.64
N LEU A 132 16.49 -8.08 -15.39
CA LEU A 132 15.76 -6.86 -15.04
C LEU A 132 14.35 -6.88 -15.68
N THR A 133 13.72 -8.04 -15.62
CA THR A 133 12.40 -8.31 -16.17
C THR A 133 11.46 -8.91 -15.13
N LEU A 134 10.18 -8.63 -15.30
CA LEU A 134 9.07 -9.33 -14.67
C LEU A 134 8.24 -9.96 -15.76
N HIS A 135 8.01 -11.25 -15.67
CA HIS A 135 7.20 -12.01 -16.59
C HIS A 135 5.94 -12.50 -15.88
N ALA A 136 4.77 -12.02 -16.30
CA ALA A 136 3.49 -12.42 -15.76
C ALA A 136 2.72 -13.29 -16.77
N LYS A 137 2.23 -14.45 -16.30
CA LYS A 137 1.43 -15.40 -17.08
C LYS A 137 0.14 -15.72 -16.34
N CYS A 138 -1.00 -15.67 -17.03
CA CYS A 138 -2.26 -16.20 -16.53
C CYS A 138 -2.92 -17.06 -17.61
N ALA A 139 -2.88 -18.39 -17.43
CA ALA A 139 -3.36 -19.34 -18.43
C ALA A 139 -4.87 -19.20 -18.71
N LEU A 140 -5.67 -18.86 -17.71
CA LEU A 140 -7.13 -18.73 -17.85
C LEU A 140 -7.54 -17.55 -18.75
N GLU A 141 -6.73 -16.50 -18.81
CA GLU A 141 -7.00 -15.30 -19.61
C GLU A 141 -6.20 -15.29 -20.93
N GLY A 142 -5.37 -16.32 -21.17
CA GLY A 142 -4.37 -16.29 -22.24
C GLY A 142 -3.39 -15.11 -22.09
N PHE A 143 -3.22 -14.61 -20.87
CA PHE A 143 -2.42 -13.43 -20.59
C PHE A 143 -0.95 -13.82 -20.44
N TYR A 144 -0.09 -13.14 -21.19
CA TYR A 144 1.36 -13.31 -21.15
C TYR A 144 2.00 -11.95 -21.41
N LYS A 145 2.82 -11.45 -20.48
CA LYS A 145 3.49 -10.16 -20.65
C LYS A 145 4.82 -10.10 -19.90
N VAL A 146 5.80 -9.47 -20.55
CA VAL A 146 7.13 -9.19 -20.00
C VAL A 146 7.26 -7.69 -19.78
N TYR A 147 7.65 -7.30 -18.58
CA TYR A 147 7.77 -5.93 -18.14
C TYR A 147 9.21 -5.61 -17.75
N PRO A 148 9.67 -4.37 -17.97
CA PRO A 148 10.91 -3.90 -17.40
C PRO A 148 10.76 -3.66 -15.90
N VAL A 149 11.81 -3.99 -15.12
CA VAL A 149 11.83 -3.70 -13.69
C VAL A 149 13.14 -3.09 -13.19
N GLY A 150 13.02 -2.24 -12.18
CA GLY A 150 14.13 -1.81 -11.34
C GLY A 150 14.15 -2.63 -10.05
N VAL A 151 15.26 -3.30 -9.77
CA VAL A 151 15.41 -4.22 -8.62
C VAL A 151 16.34 -3.63 -7.56
N GLY A 152 16.50 -4.34 -6.44
CA GLY A 152 17.37 -3.96 -5.35
C GLY A 152 18.80 -3.67 -5.80
N VAL A 153 19.45 -2.67 -5.21
CA VAL A 153 20.88 -2.41 -5.45
C VAL A 153 21.72 -3.67 -5.17
N LYS A 154 22.89 -3.75 -5.81
CA LYS A 154 23.88 -4.77 -5.46
C LYS A 154 24.62 -4.37 -4.19
N ASP A 155 24.86 -5.34 -3.31
CA ASP A 155 25.71 -5.18 -2.15
C ASP A 155 27.20 -5.19 -2.55
N LYS A 156 28.09 -5.09 -1.56
CA LYS A 156 29.55 -5.12 -1.76
C LYS A 156 30.08 -6.44 -2.36
N TYR A 157 29.26 -7.49 -2.41
CA TYR A 157 29.58 -8.79 -3.00
C TYR A 157 28.95 -8.96 -4.39
N GLY A 158 28.30 -7.93 -4.93
CA GLY A 158 27.66 -7.96 -6.24
C GLY A 158 26.29 -8.64 -6.23
N LYS A 159 25.74 -9.00 -5.06
CA LYS A 159 24.43 -9.66 -4.92
C LYS A 159 23.33 -8.62 -4.75
N SER A 160 22.21 -8.80 -5.44
CA SER A 160 21.03 -7.93 -5.22
C SER A 160 20.51 -8.05 -3.79
N ILE A 161 20.09 -6.93 -3.20
CA ILE A 161 19.37 -6.93 -1.92
C ILE A 161 17.89 -7.34 -2.07
N THR A 162 17.38 -7.48 -3.29
CA THR A 162 16.07 -8.11 -3.52
C THR A 162 16.17 -9.60 -3.15
N PRO A 163 15.28 -10.12 -2.28
CA PRO A 163 15.32 -11.52 -1.90
C PRO A 163 14.96 -12.40 -3.10
N THR A 164 15.75 -13.46 -3.32
CA THR A 164 15.38 -14.54 -4.24
C THR A 164 14.64 -15.64 -3.47
N SER A 165 13.79 -16.40 -4.15
CA SER A 165 13.09 -17.56 -3.54
C SER A 165 14.12 -18.51 -2.90
N SER A 166 15.18 -18.83 -3.65
CA SER A 166 16.28 -19.69 -3.20
C SER A 166 17.02 -19.14 -1.97
N SER A 167 17.29 -17.83 -1.91
CA SER A 167 17.98 -17.22 -0.76
C SER A 167 17.18 -17.28 0.54
N GLN A 168 15.86 -17.50 0.44
CA GLN A 168 14.96 -17.61 1.58
C GLN A 168 14.53 -19.05 1.86
N ASN A 169 15.14 -20.05 1.20
CA ASN A 169 14.71 -21.45 1.23
C ASN A 169 13.20 -21.59 0.98
N LYS A 170 12.66 -20.80 0.04
CA LYS A 170 11.28 -20.86 -0.41
C LYS A 170 11.24 -21.30 -1.87
N GLU A 171 10.20 -22.03 -2.25
CA GLU A 171 9.93 -22.33 -3.66
C GLU A 171 9.48 -21.05 -4.40
N PHE A 172 8.54 -20.33 -3.81
CA PHE A 172 8.04 -19.05 -4.30
C PHE A 172 7.64 -18.13 -3.14
N PHE A 173 7.56 -16.84 -3.43
CA PHE A 173 6.79 -15.88 -2.65
C PHE A 173 5.37 -15.80 -3.19
N MET A 174 4.50 -15.11 -2.48
CA MET A 174 3.14 -14.91 -2.93
C MET A 174 2.73 -13.45 -2.77
N THR A 175 1.88 -12.99 -3.67
CA THR A 175 1.02 -11.83 -3.39
C THR A 175 -0.06 -12.26 -2.38
N CYS A 176 -0.87 -11.33 -1.89
CA CYS A 176 -1.85 -11.68 -0.86
C CYS A 176 -2.99 -12.52 -1.39
N THR A 177 -3.41 -13.46 -0.54
CA THR A 177 -4.50 -14.44 -0.71
C THR A 177 -5.88 -13.85 -0.41
N ASP A 178 -5.93 -12.67 0.21
CA ASP A 178 -7.14 -11.91 0.49
C ASP A 178 -7.14 -10.59 -0.27
N ARG A 179 -8.03 -10.48 -1.26
CA ARG A 179 -8.18 -9.29 -2.11
C ARG A 179 -8.71 -8.07 -1.34
N ASP A 180 -9.41 -8.30 -0.24
CA ASP A 180 -10.02 -7.25 0.57
C ASP A 180 -9.05 -6.78 1.68
N ASN A 181 -7.92 -7.48 1.84
CA ASN A 181 -6.87 -7.09 2.77
C ASN A 181 -6.08 -5.87 2.24
N GLY A 182 -6.48 -4.70 2.73
CA GLY A 182 -5.85 -3.42 2.43
C GLY A 182 -4.36 -3.35 2.79
N TRP A 183 -3.86 -4.16 3.74
CA TRP A 183 -2.44 -4.18 4.13
C TRP A 183 -1.54 -4.67 3.00
N TYR A 184 -2.00 -5.69 2.28
CA TYR A 184 -1.25 -6.33 1.22
C TYR A 184 -1.58 -5.78 -0.18
N TYR A 185 -2.82 -5.35 -0.39
CA TYR A 185 -3.28 -4.69 -1.60
C TYR A 185 -3.75 -3.28 -1.28
N MET A 186 -2.81 -2.35 -1.20
CA MET A 186 -3.18 -0.94 -1.08
C MET A 186 -3.58 -0.44 -2.46
N LYS A 187 -4.89 -0.35 -2.74
CA LYS A 187 -5.45 0.35 -3.92
C LYS A 187 -4.80 1.73 -4.10
N ARG A 188 -4.42 2.37 -2.99
CA ARG A 188 -3.78 3.68 -2.93
C ARG A 188 -2.89 3.78 -1.69
N ARG A 189 -1.60 3.45 -1.79
CA ARG A 189 -0.61 3.96 -0.81
C ARG A 189 -0.23 5.37 -1.28
N TRP A 190 -1.15 6.32 -1.07
CA TRP A 190 -0.96 7.74 -1.42
C TRP A 190 -0.25 8.51 -0.31
N SER A 191 -0.17 7.92 0.89
CA SER A 191 0.47 8.50 2.05
C SER A 191 1.40 7.49 2.76
N PRO A 192 2.68 7.83 2.96
CA PRO A 192 3.34 8.95 2.30
C PRO A 192 3.31 8.76 0.77
N GLN A 193 3.42 9.85 0.01
CA GLN A 193 3.47 9.98 -1.47
C GLN A 193 4.60 9.17 -2.16
N TYR A 194 5.15 8.18 -1.48
CA TYR A 194 6.40 7.48 -1.71
C TYR A 194 6.45 6.74 -3.05
N PHE A 195 5.30 6.42 -3.65
CA PHE A 195 5.20 5.70 -4.93
C PHE A 195 4.45 6.48 -6.01
N GLY A 196 4.39 7.81 -5.94
CA GLY A 196 3.77 8.61 -6.99
C GLY A 196 2.28 8.35 -7.23
N GLY A 197 1.58 7.77 -6.26
CA GLY A 197 0.16 7.41 -6.33
C GLY A 197 -0.13 6.02 -6.91
N PHE A 198 0.89 5.26 -7.31
CA PHE A 198 0.74 3.91 -7.87
C PHE A 198 0.45 2.84 -6.79
N PRO A 199 -0.17 1.71 -7.17
CA PRO A 199 -0.42 0.61 -6.25
C PRO A 199 0.87 0.04 -5.65
N PHE A 200 0.73 -0.57 -4.47
CA PHE A 200 1.78 -1.39 -3.86
C PHE A 200 1.26 -2.82 -3.71
N ILE A 201 1.86 -3.75 -4.45
CA ILE A 201 1.53 -5.17 -4.43
C ILE A 201 2.54 -5.87 -3.51
N ARG A 202 2.16 -6.06 -2.25
CA ARG A 202 3.06 -6.61 -1.23
C ARG A 202 3.29 -8.11 -1.42
N LEU A 203 4.49 -8.55 -1.09
CA LEU A 203 4.85 -9.97 -1.03
C LEU A 203 4.90 -10.47 0.42
N ASN A 204 4.64 -11.76 0.60
CA ASN A 204 4.75 -12.46 1.88
C ASN A 204 6.20 -12.74 2.35
N VAL A 205 7.17 -12.01 1.80
CA VAL A 205 8.56 -12.09 2.25
C VAL A 205 8.79 -11.10 3.40
N VAL A 206 9.44 -11.61 4.44
CA VAL A 206 9.85 -10.81 5.59
C VAL A 206 11.33 -10.49 5.51
N ASN A 207 11.70 -9.29 5.94
CA ASN A 207 13.11 -8.95 6.12
C ASN A 207 13.66 -9.54 7.43
N ARG A 208 14.94 -9.29 7.73
CA ARG A 208 15.62 -9.73 8.98
C ARG A 208 14.96 -9.24 10.28
N LYS A 209 14.08 -8.24 10.22
CA LYS A 209 13.30 -7.71 11.35
C LYS A 209 11.90 -8.31 11.42
N ASN A 210 11.62 -9.36 10.65
CA ASN A 210 10.30 -9.96 10.51
C ASN A 210 9.23 -8.97 10.01
N GLN A 211 9.58 -8.11 9.05
CA GLN A 211 8.67 -7.12 8.47
C GLN A 211 8.44 -7.37 6.98
N HIS A 212 7.18 -7.34 6.56
CA HIS A 212 6.76 -7.42 5.16
C HIS A 212 7.03 -6.10 4.44
N THR A 213 8.19 -6.02 3.78
CA THR A 213 8.71 -4.76 3.20
C THR A 213 8.93 -4.81 1.69
N TYR A 214 8.87 -5.99 1.08
CA TYR A 214 9.11 -6.16 -0.35
C TYR A 214 7.79 -6.25 -1.11
N GLY A 215 7.81 -5.80 -2.35
CA GLY A 215 6.62 -5.76 -3.21
C GLY A 215 6.94 -5.20 -4.59
N PHE A 216 5.91 -5.15 -5.42
CA PHE A 216 5.90 -4.42 -6.68
C PHE A 216 5.27 -3.05 -6.45
N HIS A 217 5.82 -2.03 -7.09
CA HIS A 217 5.23 -0.69 -7.07
C HIS A 217 5.67 0.13 -8.28
N GLY A 218 4.97 1.24 -8.51
CA GLY A 218 5.30 2.17 -9.59
C GLY A 218 6.65 2.88 -9.41
N PRO A 219 7.03 3.75 -10.37
CA PRO A 219 8.30 4.46 -10.33
C PRO A 219 8.39 5.41 -9.13
N ILE A 220 9.63 5.62 -8.65
CA ILE A 220 9.94 6.64 -7.64
C ILE A 220 10.96 7.68 -8.13
N THR A 221 11.33 7.59 -9.40
CA THR A 221 12.26 8.53 -10.03
C THR A 221 11.47 9.51 -10.88
N LYS A 222 11.82 10.80 -10.80
CA LYS A 222 11.24 11.87 -11.64
C LYS A 222 12.30 12.38 -12.61
N ASN A 223 11.89 12.67 -13.84
CA ASN A 223 12.75 13.39 -14.78
C ASN A 223 12.79 14.88 -14.41
N LYS A 224 13.57 15.68 -15.17
CA LYS A 224 13.70 17.13 -14.93
C LYS A 224 12.38 17.91 -15.05
N LEU A 225 11.38 17.34 -15.73
CA LEU A 225 10.04 17.91 -15.90
C LEU A 225 9.08 17.47 -14.78
N GLY A 226 9.53 16.67 -13.82
CA GLY A 226 8.70 16.14 -12.74
C GLY A 226 7.89 14.90 -13.10
N ASN A 227 8.00 14.39 -14.34
CA ASN A 227 7.30 13.18 -14.75
C ASN A 227 7.97 11.93 -14.17
N TRP A 228 7.16 11.05 -13.59
CA TRP A 228 7.64 9.78 -13.07
C TRP A 228 8.09 8.85 -14.20
N TYR A 229 9.21 8.15 -14.02
CA TYR A 229 9.68 7.16 -14.99
C TYR A 229 10.39 5.99 -14.29
N LEU A 230 10.37 4.83 -14.95
CA LEU A 230 11.11 3.66 -14.48
C LEU A 230 12.59 3.78 -14.85
N GLN A 231 13.46 3.74 -13.84
CA GLN A 231 14.88 3.45 -14.03
C GLN A 231 15.08 1.93 -13.91
N ARG A 232 15.20 1.25 -15.06
CA ARG A 232 15.42 -0.21 -15.15
C ARG A 232 16.88 -0.52 -14.82
N GLY A 233 17.13 -1.17 -13.68
CA GLY A 233 18.47 -1.41 -13.15
C GLY A 233 18.46 -1.86 -11.69
N TYR A 234 19.64 -2.03 -11.09
CA TYR A 234 19.81 -2.32 -9.66
C TYR A 234 19.77 -1.01 -8.85
N VAL A 235 18.59 -0.44 -8.66
CA VAL A 235 18.38 0.95 -8.18
C VAL A 235 17.47 1.08 -6.97
N SER A 236 16.91 -0.02 -6.48
CA SER A 236 15.91 -0.04 -5.43
C SER A 236 16.46 -0.45 -4.06
N HIS A 237 15.66 -0.27 -3.01
CA HIS A 237 15.95 -0.77 -1.66
C HIS A 237 15.45 -2.21 -1.43
N GLY A 238 15.20 -2.97 -2.50
CA GLY A 238 14.80 -4.38 -2.47
C GLY A 238 13.48 -4.68 -3.18
N CYS A 239 12.59 -3.70 -3.35
CA CYS A 239 11.35 -3.85 -4.11
C CYS A 239 11.58 -3.90 -5.62
N MET A 240 10.56 -4.36 -6.36
CA MET A 240 10.54 -4.33 -7.81
C MET A 240 9.77 -3.08 -8.26
N ARG A 241 10.50 -2.12 -8.84
CA ARG A 241 9.93 -0.91 -9.45
C ARG A 241 9.48 -1.22 -10.85
N MET A 242 8.30 -0.76 -11.22
CA MET A 242 7.72 -0.93 -12.55
C MET A 242 7.44 0.45 -13.18
N ARG A 243 7.07 0.49 -14.46
CA ARG A 243 6.38 1.67 -15.03
C ARG A 243 5.01 1.82 -14.37
N GLY A 244 4.43 3.02 -14.44
CA GLY A 244 3.17 3.31 -13.77
C GLY A 244 2.02 2.47 -14.30
N GLU A 245 1.90 2.45 -15.63
CA GLU A 245 0.91 1.68 -16.39
C GLU A 245 1.07 0.17 -16.18
N ASP A 246 2.31 -0.34 -16.19
CA ASP A 246 2.60 -1.75 -15.96
C ASP A 246 2.26 -2.16 -14.52
N CYS A 247 2.55 -1.29 -13.54
CA CYS A 247 2.22 -1.54 -12.14
C CYS A 247 0.70 -1.62 -11.92
N GLN A 248 -0.06 -0.77 -12.62
CA GLN A 248 -1.52 -0.76 -12.54
C GLN A 248 -2.11 -2.04 -13.16
N GLU A 249 -1.62 -2.45 -14.33
CA GLU A 249 -2.06 -3.69 -15.00
C GLU A 249 -1.74 -4.93 -14.16
N LEU A 250 -0.51 -5.02 -13.60
CA LEU A 250 -0.15 -6.11 -12.70
C LEU A 250 -1.00 -6.10 -11.43
N TYR A 251 -1.33 -4.92 -10.90
CA TYR A 251 -2.19 -4.77 -9.73
C TYR A 251 -3.58 -5.35 -9.98
N GLU A 252 -4.19 -5.02 -11.13
CA GLU A 252 -5.51 -5.51 -11.50
C GLU A 252 -5.51 -7.04 -11.65
N MET A 253 -4.46 -7.60 -12.27
CA MET A 253 -4.29 -9.05 -12.38
C MET A 253 -4.10 -9.72 -11.02
N ALA A 254 -3.22 -9.18 -10.17
CA ALA A 254 -2.98 -9.74 -8.83
C ALA A 254 -4.18 -9.60 -7.90
N HIS A 255 -4.97 -8.54 -8.04
CA HIS A 255 -6.21 -8.35 -7.29
C HIS A 255 -7.32 -9.33 -7.74
N LYS A 256 -7.43 -9.57 -9.06
CA LYS A 256 -8.35 -10.56 -9.63
C LYS A 256 -7.98 -11.99 -9.24
N TYR A 257 -6.67 -12.30 -9.24
CA TYR A 257 -6.12 -13.61 -8.93
C TYR A 257 -5.24 -13.55 -7.68
N ALA A 258 -5.87 -13.34 -6.53
CA ALA A 258 -5.22 -13.32 -5.24
C ALA A 258 -4.37 -14.60 -5.00
N GLY A 259 -3.27 -14.45 -4.25
CA GLY A 259 -2.34 -15.54 -3.98
C GLY A 259 -1.43 -15.91 -5.16
N ALA A 260 -1.19 -14.97 -6.08
CA ALA A 260 -0.32 -15.21 -7.23
C ALA A 260 1.07 -15.66 -6.78
N ARG A 261 1.60 -16.69 -7.43
CA ARG A 261 2.94 -17.24 -7.16
C ARG A 261 3.99 -16.33 -7.77
N VAL A 262 5.01 -16.00 -6.99
CA VAL A 262 6.08 -15.07 -7.36
C VAL A 262 7.43 -15.76 -7.20
N TYR A 263 8.04 -16.09 -8.32
CA TYR A 263 9.40 -16.61 -8.40
C TYR A 263 10.36 -15.45 -8.58
N ILE A 264 11.31 -15.26 -7.67
CA ILE A 264 12.38 -14.28 -7.85
C ILE A 264 13.70 -15.04 -8.01
N ILE A 265 14.29 -14.96 -9.20
CA ILE A 265 15.49 -15.69 -9.59
C ILE A 265 16.66 -14.73 -9.81
N GLU A 266 17.87 -15.16 -9.44
CA GLU A 266 19.08 -14.34 -9.62
C GLU A 266 19.46 -14.20 -11.10
N ASP A 267 19.34 -15.27 -11.88
CA ASP A 267 19.82 -15.36 -13.27
C ASP A 267 18.77 -14.92 -14.30
N TYR A 268 19.11 -14.98 -15.58
CA TYR A 268 18.18 -14.80 -16.70
C TYR A 268 17.05 -15.84 -16.67
N GLU A 269 15.86 -15.40 -17.06
CA GLU A 269 14.79 -16.31 -17.48
C GLU A 269 14.97 -16.63 -18.97
N TYR A 270 14.72 -17.88 -19.35
CA TYR A 270 14.77 -18.33 -20.74
C TYR A 270 13.39 -18.84 -21.17
N ASP A 271 13.03 -18.59 -22.43
CA ASP A 271 11.83 -19.15 -23.03
C ASP A 271 12.04 -20.61 -23.48
N GLU A 272 11.01 -21.19 -24.10
CA GLU A 272 11.02 -22.59 -24.55
C GLU A 272 12.03 -22.85 -25.68
N ASP A 273 12.39 -21.81 -26.44
CA ASP A 273 13.38 -21.86 -27.50
C ASP A 273 14.81 -21.61 -26.98
N GLY A 274 14.97 -21.35 -25.67
CA GLY A 274 16.24 -21.07 -25.03
C GLY A 274 16.74 -19.63 -25.22
N ASN A 275 15.88 -18.71 -25.68
CA ASN A 275 16.21 -17.29 -25.75
C ASN A 275 15.98 -16.62 -24.39
N ILE A 276 16.74 -15.56 -24.10
CA ILE A 276 16.54 -14.75 -22.89
C ILE A 276 15.20 -14.02 -23.00
N VAL A 277 14.36 -14.16 -21.97
CA VAL A 277 13.12 -13.39 -21.84
C VAL A 277 13.46 -11.92 -21.54
N ASP A 278 13.16 -11.03 -22.49
CA ASP A 278 13.41 -9.59 -22.38
C ASP A 278 12.21 -8.76 -22.91
N CYS A 279 12.28 -7.45 -22.70
CA CYS A 279 11.34 -6.45 -23.20
C CYS A 279 12.11 -5.24 -23.78
N ASP A 280 11.48 -4.56 -24.73
CA ASP A 280 12.04 -3.36 -25.36
C ASP A 280 11.94 -2.14 -24.42
N TYR A 281 12.86 -2.07 -23.46
CA TYR A 281 13.01 -0.94 -22.55
C TYR A 281 14.48 -0.73 -22.16
N PRO A 282 15.01 0.50 -22.23
CA PRO A 282 16.42 0.78 -21.93
C PRO A 282 16.86 0.33 -20.53
N ARG A 283 18.07 -0.24 -20.45
CA ARG A 283 18.75 -0.59 -19.18
C ARG A 283 19.65 0.57 -18.72
N TRP A 284 19.71 0.80 -17.41
CA TRP A 284 20.48 1.87 -16.77
C TRP A 284 21.58 1.31 -15.87
#